data_AF-A0A0P8Y3P0-F1
#
_entry.id   AF-A0A0P8Y3P0-F1
#
_cell.length_a   1.000
_cell.length_b   1.000
_cell.length_c   1.000
_cell.angle_alpha   90.00
_cell.angle_beta   90.00
_cell.angle_gamma   90.00
#
_symmetry.space_group_name_H-M   'P 1'
#
loop_
_entity.id
_entity.type
_entity.pdbx_description
1 polymer ?
#
loop_
_entity_poly.entity_id
_entity_poly.type
_entity_poly.pdbx_seq_one_letter_code
_entity_poly.pdbx_strand_id
1 'polypeptide(L)'
;MFQKWLFVVLAPQAVLLHSIQFGVMHNTAVPIFEAEVYSNRSGDVDVVFKQKGDFIFYINLILIMDESQVEWNGGASIVNGGIGCNFTTLRLLNIQPKVSRVSVLIYGIPRFPVVSIIRQVAAY
;
A
#
# COMPACT_ATOMS: atom_id res chain seq x y z
N MET A 1 4.36 -32.35 -35.89
CA MET A 1 5.51 -31.85 -35.10
C MET A 1 5.30 -30.36 -34.92
N PHE A 2 5.39 -29.91 -33.66
CA PHE A 2 4.67 -28.75 -33.10
C PHE A 2 5.14 -27.36 -33.54
N GLN A 3 4.15 -26.47 -33.68
CA GLN A 3 4.09 -25.03 -33.38
C GLN A 3 5.34 -24.15 -33.65
N LYS A 4 5.20 -23.30 -34.68
CA LYS A 4 5.70 -21.91 -34.65
C LYS A 4 4.55 -21.00 -35.07
N TRP A 5 4.61 -19.75 -34.64
CA TRP A 5 3.66 -18.66 -34.89
C TRP A 5 2.53 -18.53 -33.88
N LEU A 6 2.88 -18.02 -32.70
CA LEU A 6 2.01 -17.05 -32.03
C LEU A 6 2.82 -15.75 -31.85
N PHE A 7 2.63 -14.83 -32.80
CA PHE A 7 2.95 -13.42 -32.59
C PHE A 7 1.84 -12.83 -31.72
N VAL A 8 2.18 -12.43 -30.51
CA VAL A 8 1.40 -11.49 -29.69
C VAL A 8 2.38 -10.36 -29.39
N VAL A 9 2.46 -9.35 -30.25
CA VAL A 9 1.65 -8.11 -30.26
C VAL A 9 1.91 -7.25 -29.01
N LEU A 10 2.57 -6.12 -29.30
CA LEU A 10 2.57 -4.81 -28.62
C LEU A 10 3.39 -4.64 -27.32
N ALA A 11 4.54 -3.98 -27.49
CA ALA A 11 5.09 -3.08 -26.48
C ALA A 11 4.09 -1.94 -26.20
N PRO A 12 4.13 -1.35 -24.99
CA PRO A 12 4.99 -0.18 -24.86
C PRO A 12 5.94 -0.35 -23.68
N GLN A 13 7.05 0.40 -23.71
CA GLN A 13 7.85 0.69 -22.52
C GLN A 13 6.95 1.44 -21.53
N ALA A 14 6.15 0.69 -20.77
CA ALA A 14 5.37 1.20 -19.67
C ALA A 14 6.28 1.17 -18.44
N VAL A 15 6.43 2.33 -17.80
CA VAL A 15 7.04 2.49 -16.47
C VAL A 15 6.69 1.27 -15.62
N LEU A 16 7.68 0.42 -15.35
CA LEU A 16 7.50 -0.74 -14.48
C LEU A 16 7.32 -0.19 -13.07
N LEU A 17 6.06 0.08 -12.70
CA LEU A 17 5.69 0.38 -11.33
C LEU A 17 6.11 -0.82 -10.47
N HIS A 18 7.13 -0.63 -9.64
CA HIS A 18 7.57 -1.64 -8.70
C HIS A 18 6.64 -1.56 -7.48
N SER A 19 5.99 -2.68 -7.15
CA SER A 19 5.12 -2.74 -5.98
C SER A 19 5.57 -3.81 -4.99
N ILE A 20 5.52 -3.46 -3.71
CA ILE A 20 5.77 -4.36 -2.59
C ILE A 20 4.46 -4.47 -1.81
N GLN A 21 4.03 -5.71 -1.56
CA GLN A 21 2.78 -6.00 -0.88
C GLN A 21 3.02 -6.82 0.39
N PHE A 22 2.40 -6.39 1.48
CA PHE A 22 2.28 -7.18 2.70
C PHE A 22 0.82 -7.52 2.97
N GLY A 23 0.50 -8.81 3.10
CA GLY A 23 -0.86 -9.29 3.34
C GLY A 23 -1.64 -9.57 2.05
N VAL A 24 -2.95 -9.81 2.21
CA VAL A 24 -3.87 -10.17 1.13
C VAL A 24 -5.13 -9.34 1.29
N MET A 25 -5.61 -8.76 0.18
CA MET A 25 -6.82 -7.95 0.15
C MET A 25 -8.03 -8.77 0.59
N HIS A 26 -8.67 -8.36 1.69
CA HIS A 26 -9.95 -8.89 2.12
C HIS A 26 -11.10 -8.09 1.51
N ASN A 27 -12.21 -8.75 1.17
CA ASN A 27 -13.34 -8.09 0.48
C ASN A 27 -14.01 -6.95 1.28
N THR A 28 -13.82 -6.91 2.59
CA THR A 28 -14.34 -5.84 3.46
C THR A 28 -13.28 -4.82 3.85
N ALA A 29 -12.06 -4.94 3.32
CA ALA A 29 -11.00 -4.00 3.62
C ALA A 29 -11.25 -2.68 2.90
N VAL A 30 -11.03 -1.58 3.60
CA VAL A 30 -11.17 -0.21 3.09
C VAL A 30 -9.85 0.54 3.28
N PRO A 31 -9.53 1.54 2.45
CA PRO A 31 -8.34 2.36 2.67
C PRO A 31 -8.47 3.11 4.00
N ILE A 32 -7.42 3.04 4.83
CA ILE A 32 -7.37 3.69 6.16
C ILE A 32 -6.19 4.64 6.30
N PHE A 33 -5.21 4.56 5.41
CA PHE A 33 -4.07 5.47 5.35
C PHE A 33 -3.46 5.49 3.95
N GLU A 34 -3.06 6.68 3.54
CA GLU A 34 -2.35 6.95 2.31
C GLU A 34 -1.28 8.00 2.61
N ALA A 35 -0.05 7.73 2.19
CA ALA A 35 1.05 8.68 2.32
C ALA A 35 1.94 8.62 1.09
N GLU A 36 2.38 9.80 0.66
CA GLU A 36 3.39 9.95 -0.37
C GLU A 36 4.70 10.36 0.28
N VAL A 37 5.76 9.63 -0.04
CA VAL A 37 7.09 9.89 0.50
C VAL A 37 7.96 10.50 -0.58
N TYR A 38 8.42 11.72 -0.31
CA TYR A 38 9.39 12.44 -1.12
C TYR A 38 10.68 12.61 -0.34
N SER A 39 11.78 12.13 -0.88
CA SER A 39 13.11 12.39 -0.32
C SER A 39 14.00 13.08 -1.35
N ASN A 40 14.68 14.14 -0.91
CA ASN A 40 15.73 14.81 -1.68
C ASN A 40 17.12 14.21 -1.43
N ARG A 41 17.21 13.20 -0.56
CA ARG A 41 18.47 12.53 -0.17
C ARG A 41 18.31 11.02 -0.30
N SER A 42 19.41 10.36 -0.66
CA SER A 42 19.51 8.91 -0.57
C SER A 42 19.41 8.48 0.89
N GLY A 43 18.54 7.53 1.20
CA GLY A 43 18.50 6.95 2.53
C GLY A 43 17.21 6.22 2.83
N ASP A 44 17.16 5.71 4.06
CA ASP A 44 15.99 5.03 4.57
C ASP A 44 15.01 6.06 5.15
N VAL A 45 13.72 5.84 4.92
CA VAL A 45 12.65 6.69 5.45
C VAL A 45 11.64 5.82 6.17
N ASP A 46 11.32 6.20 7.40
CA ASP A 46 10.30 5.54 8.20
C ASP A 46 8.93 6.23 7.99
N VAL A 47 7.95 5.45 7.54
CA VAL A 47 6.54 5.84 7.42
C VAL A 47 5.78 5.26 8.60
N VAL A 48 5.18 6.14 9.41
CA VAL A 48 4.47 5.73 10.62
C VAL A 48 2.98 5.92 10.42
N PHE A 49 2.24 4.82 10.53
CA PHE A 49 0.80 4.84 10.67
C PHE A 49 0.42 4.43 12.09
N LYS A 50 -0.34 5.29 12.76
CA LYS A 50 -0.96 4.99 14.04
C LYS A 50 -2.38 5.54 14.01
N GLN A 51 -3.34 4.64 14.14
CA GLN A 51 -4.74 5.02 14.10
C GLN A 51 -5.11 5.94 15.28
N LYS A 52 -5.88 6.99 14.98
CA LYS A 52 -6.43 7.93 15.96
C LYS A 52 -7.96 7.85 15.93
N GLY A 53 -8.60 7.95 17.10
CA GLY A 53 -10.07 7.92 17.25
C GLY A 53 -10.64 6.57 17.67
N ASP A 54 -11.97 6.51 17.76
CA ASP A 54 -12.73 5.39 18.36
C ASP A 54 -13.01 4.23 17.39
N PHE A 55 -13.04 4.51 16.09
CA PHE A 55 -13.09 3.46 15.09
C PHE A 55 -11.71 2.81 15.04
N ILE A 56 -11.65 1.49 15.22
CA ILE A 56 -10.42 0.70 15.17
C ILE A 56 -10.49 -0.20 13.93
N PHE A 57 -9.47 -0.11 13.08
CA PHE A 57 -9.27 -0.99 11.94
C PHE A 57 -8.06 -1.87 12.25
N TYR A 58 -8.14 -3.13 11.83
CA TYR A 58 -6.94 -3.94 11.72
C TYR A 58 -6.40 -3.84 10.31
N ILE A 59 -5.11 -3.54 10.19
CA ILE A 59 -4.41 -3.53 8.92
C ILE A 59 -4.56 -4.92 8.30
N ASN A 60 -5.06 -4.95 7.07
CA ASN A 60 -5.24 -6.17 6.29
C ASN A 60 -4.21 -6.26 5.16
N LEU A 61 -3.90 -5.11 4.56
CA LEU A 61 -3.01 -5.01 3.41
C LEU A 61 -2.20 -3.72 3.51
N ILE A 62 -0.91 -3.82 3.21
CA ILE A 62 -0.03 -2.69 2.98
C ILE A 62 0.49 -2.81 1.55
N LEU A 63 0.27 -1.79 0.74
CA LEU A 63 0.76 -1.68 -0.62
C LEU A 63 1.73 -0.52 -0.68
N ILE A 64 2.90 -0.78 -1.24
CA ILE A 64 3.94 0.22 -1.46
C ILE A 64 4.20 0.22 -2.94
N MET A 65 3.97 1.36 -3.57
CA MET A 65 4.07 1.53 -5.01
C MET A 65 5.14 2.59 -5.26
N ASP A 66 6.16 2.23 -6.02
CA ASP A 66 7.01 3.24 -6.61
C ASP A 66 6.40 3.72 -7.93
N GLU A 67 6.00 4.98 -7.93
CA GLU A 67 5.46 5.68 -9.10
C GLU A 67 6.54 6.43 -9.89
N SER A 68 7.80 6.26 -9.51
CA SER A 68 8.90 6.88 -10.23
C SER A 68 9.08 6.25 -11.61
N GLN A 69 9.50 7.06 -12.58
CA GLN A 69 9.82 6.59 -13.93
C GLN A 69 11.20 5.90 -14.00
N VAL A 70 11.86 5.71 -12.86
CA VAL A 70 13.17 5.10 -12.72
C VAL A 70 12.97 3.77 -11.98
N GLU A 71 13.70 2.72 -12.34
CA GLU A 71 13.61 1.45 -11.61
C GLU A 71 14.02 1.65 -10.13
N TRP A 72 13.05 1.53 -9.23
CA TRP A 72 13.33 1.55 -7.80
C TRP A 72 14.02 0.25 -7.38
N ASN A 73 15.32 0.38 -7.13
CA ASN A 73 16.14 -0.68 -6.52
C ASN A 73 16.01 -0.73 -4.98
N GLY A 74 15.04 -0.04 -4.42
CA GLY A 74 14.81 -0.04 -2.98
C GLY A 74 13.80 -1.07 -2.54
N GLY A 75 13.70 -1.19 -1.22
CA GLY A 75 12.88 -2.19 -0.58
C GLY A 75 11.94 -1.56 0.43
N ALA A 76 11.11 -2.39 1.04
CA ALA A 76 10.34 -1.98 2.19
C ALA A 76 10.32 -3.10 3.23
N SER A 77 10.22 -2.72 4.49
CA SER A 77 10.10 -3.66 5.60
C SER A 77 9.17 -3.12 6.67
N ILE A 78 8.47 -4.01 7.36
CA ILE A 78 7.72 -3.67 8.58
C ILE A 78 8.71 -3.70 9.73
N VAL A 79 8.92 -2.55 10.37
CA VAL A 79 9.80 -2.42 11.55
C VAL A 79 9.04 -2.75 12.83
N ASN A 80 7.76 -2.35 12.91
CA ASN A 80 6.91 -2.57 14.07
C ASN A 80 5.43 -2.61 13.67
N GLY A 81 4.60 -3.37 14.37
CA GLY A 81 3.19 -3.54 14.06
C GLY A 81 2.94 -4.34 12.78
N GLY A 82 2.04 -3.87 11.92
CA GLY A 82 1.76 -4.47 10.61
C GLY A 82 0.40 -5.15 10.51
N ILE A 83 0.29 -6.20 9.70
CA ILE A 83 -0.98 -6.89 9.44
C ILE A 83 -1.58 -7.42 10.76
N GLY A 84 -2.88 -7.19 10.97
CA GLY A 84 -3.58 -7.51 12.21
C GLY A 84 -3.42 -6.48 13.33
N CYS A 85 -2.56 -5.47 13.18
CA CYS A 85 -2.42 -4.37 14.13
C CYS A 85 -3.22 -3.14 13.68
N ASN A 86 -3.42 -2.17 14.58
CA ASN A 86 -3.97 -0.84 14.27
C ASN A 86 -2.88 0.24 14.15
N PHE A 87 -1.63 -0.19 14.02
CA PHE A 87 -0.46 0.65 13.83
C PHE A 87 0.58 -0.11 13.01
N THR A 88 1.44 0.63 12.32
CA THR A 88 2.63 0.08 11.68
C THR A 88 3.69 1.16 11.54
N THR A 89 4.95 0.74 11.58
CA THR A 89 6.09 1.53 11.13
C THR A 89 6.72 0.78 9.98
N LEU A 90 6.72 1.39 8.80
CA LEU A 90 7.33 0.87 7.58
C LEU A 90 8.64 1.59 7.34
N ARG A 91 9.71 0.84 7.09
CA ARG A 91 10.97 1.40 6.62
C ARG A 91 11.08 1.17 5.13
N LEU A 92 11.10 2.27 4.39
CA LEU A 92 11.43 2.30 2.98
C LEU A 92 12.95 2.38 2.86
N LEU A 93 13.55 1.39 2.20
CA LEU A 93 14.99 1.20 2.08
C LEU A 93 15.47 1.76 0.75
N ASN A 94 16.67 2.36 0.75
CA ASN A 94 17.35 2.82 -0.47
C ASN A 94 16.49 3.74 -1.36
N ILE A 95 15.76 4.69 -0.76
CA ILE A 95 15.05 5.71 -1.55
C ILE A 95 16.11 6.54 -2.27
N GLN A 96 16.05 6.56 -3.61
CA GLN A 96 17.05 7.25 -4.42
C GLN A 96 16.76 8.76 -4.51
N PRO A 97 17.79 9.63 -4.47
CA PRO A 97 17.63 11.06 -4.61
C PRO A 97 17.46 11.42 -6.09
N LYS A 98 16.23 11.28 -6.58
CA LYS A 98 15.70 11.93 -7.80
C LYS A 98 14.26 11.46 -7.99
N VAL A 99 13.31 12.25 -7.49
CA VAL A 99 11.89 12.16 -7.84
C VAL A 99 11.26 10.77 -7.62
N SER A 100 11.74 10.00 -6.64
CA SER A 100 11.05 8.77 -6.25
C SER A 100 9.78 9.15 -5.51
N ARG A 101 8.63 9.03 -6.18
CA ARG A 101 7.31 9.15 -5.54
C ARG A 101 6.91 7.76 -5.09
N VAL A 102 7.10 7.47 -3.82
CA VAL A 102 6.67 6.20 -3.23
C VAL A 102 5.35 6.43 -2.51
N SER A 103 4.31 5.75 -2.98
CA SER A 103 2.97 5.77 -2.39
C SER A 103 2.81 4.58 -1.45
N VAL A 104 2.45 4.86 -0.21
CA VAL A 104 2.14 3.84 0.81
C VAL A 104 0.64 3.86 1.07
N LEU A 105 -0.04 2.78 0.71
CA LEU A 105 -1.45 2.56 0.93
C LEU A 105 -1.65 1.47 1.99
N ILE A 106 -2.49 1.74 2.98
CA ILE A 106 -2.84 0.76 4.00
C ILE A 106 -4.35 0.58 3.97
N TYR A 107 -4.78 -0.66 3.82
CA TYR A 107 -6.17 -1.07 3.90
C TYR A 107 -6.41 -1.81 5.21
N GLY A 108 -7.56 -1.56 5.83
CA GLY A 108 -7.94 -2.19 7.07
C GLY A 108 -9.37 -2.69 7.10
N ILE A 109 -9.60 -3.65 7.99
CA ILE A 109 -10.92 -4.23 8.26
C ILE A 109 -11.44 -3.65 9.57
N PRO A 110 -12.68 -3.13 9.61
CA PRO A 110 -13.24 -2.56 10.83
C PRO A 110 -13.40 -3.64 11.91
N ARG A 111 -13.07 -3.31 13.16
CA ARG A 111 -13.23 -4.22 14.32
C ARG A 111 -14.68 -4.53 14.66
N PHE A 112 -15.63 -3.71 14.17
CA PHE A 112 -17.05 -3.90 14.40
C PHE A 112 -17.76 -4.09 13.05
N PRO A 113 -18.69 -5.06 12.94
CA PRO A 113 -19.52 -5.17 11.75
C PRO A 113 -20.34 -3.88 11.60
N VAL A 114 -20.34 -3.29 10.40
CA VAL A 114 -21.04 -2.04 10.00
C VAL A 114 -22.58 -2.16 10.08
N VAL A 115 -23.10 -3.13 10.83
CA VAL A 115 -24.54 -3.45 10.92
C VAL A 115 -25.30 -2.48 11.84
N SER A 116 -24.63 -1.70 12.71
CA SER A 116 -25.32 -0.86 13.70
C SER A 116 -25.64 0.57 13.28
N ILE A 117 -25.01 1.12 12.23
CA ILE A 117 -25.17 2.57 11.91
C ILE A 117 -26.35 2.83 10.95
N ILE A 118 -26.77 1.85 10.16
CA ILE A 118 -27.86 2.05 9.18
C ILE A 118 -29.25 2.08 9.85
N ARG A 119 -29.39 1.62 11.11
CA ARG A 119 -30.69 1.66 11.81
C ARG A 119 -31.10 3.02 12.37
N GLN A 120 -30.23 4.03 12.36
CA GLN A 120 -30.54 5.35 12.97
C GLN A 120 -31.01 6.42 11.98
N VAL A 121 -30.94 6.18 10.67
CA VAL A 121 -31.36 7.18 9.65
C VAL A 121 -32.81 6.95 9.16
N ALA A 122 -33.49 5.90 9.62
CA ALA A 122 -34.84 5.55 9.16
C ALA A 122 -35.98 6.02 10.10
N ALA A 123 -35.74 6.93 11.04
CA ALA A 123 -36.78 7.41 11.95
C ALA A 123 -36.63 8.90 12.28
N TYR A 124 -36.94 9.77 11.32
CA TYR A 124 -37.48 11.12 11.55
C TYR A 124 -38.39 11.51 10.39
#